data_AF-A0A812BZR3-F1
#
_entry.id   AF-A0A812BZR3-F1
#
_cell.length_a   1.000
_cell.length_b   1.000
_cell.length_c   1.000
_cell.angle_alpha   90.00
_cell.angle_beta   90.00
_cell.angle_gamma   90.00
#
_symmetry.space_group_name_H-M   'P 1'
#
loop_
_entity.id
_entity.type
_entity.pdbx_description
1 polymer ?
#
loop_
_entity_poly.entity_id
_entity_poly.type
_entity_poly.pdbx_seq_one_letter_code
_entity_poly.pdbx_strand_id
1 'polypeptide(L)'
;MDHSLYTNMSKTSAAEFFERYVLEIHRSNGLSELGPIKGSIVVCLVAIMTIVYFSLWKGIKSSGKAVWVTATLPYVVLFILLVRGCTLPGAGEGIFFYLKPQWHRLLEYKVWVDAAVQICFSLGPGFGSLIALASYNPRDNNCYRDAMATSIINCFTSFIAGFVVFSVLGYMSHVTKRSIEEIAVPGEYFVLPTFIYLFL
;
A
#
# COMPACT_ATOMS: atom_id res chain seq x y z
N MET A 1 -27.72 -26.28 9.05
CA MET A 1 -27.05 -26.80 10.26
C MET A 1 -25.55 -26.70 9.95
N ASP A 2 -25.04 -25.47 10.01
CA ASP A 2 -23.70 -25.09 9.55
C ASP A 2 -22.71 -25.21 10.71
N HIS A 3 -21.99 -26.33 10.77
CA HIS A 3 -20.96 -26.58 11.79
C HIS A 3 -19.55 -26.71 11.20
N SER A 4 -19.26 -26.10 10.04
CA SER A 4 -17.95 -26.22 9.36
C SER A 4 -17.20 -24.91 9.05
N LEU A 5 -17.66 -23.73 9.52
CA LEU A 5 -17.03 -22.43 9.19
C LEU A 5 -16.19 -21.79 10.32
N TYR A 6 -15.91 -22.50 11.40
CA TYR A 6 -14.92 -22.07 12.40
C TYR A 6 -13.61 -22.84 12.20
N THR A 7 -12.97 -22.67 11.05
CA THR A 7 -11.55 -22.94 10.96
C THR A 7 -10.85 -22.08 12.00
N ASN A 8 -10.07 -22.73 12.86
CA ASN A 8 -9.13 -22.11 13.79
C ASN A 8 -8.16 -21.18 13.03
N MET A 9 -8.61 -19.98 12.69
CA MET A 9 -7.79 -18.92 12.13
C MET A 9 -7.02 -18.32 13.30
N SER A 10 -5.82 -18.84 13.57
CA SER A 10 -4.86 -18.14 14.42
C SER A 10 -4.61 -16.77 13.79
N LYS A 11 -5.30 -15.72 14.25
CA LYS A 11 -5.02 -14.35 13.82
C LYS A 11 -3.61 -13.99 14.30
N THR A 12 -2.84 -13.32 13.45
CA THR A 12 -1.52 -12.85 13.87
C THR A 12 -1.69 -11.84 15.00
N SER A 13 -0.74 -11.78 15.93
CA SER A 13 -0.76 -10.80 17.02
C SER A 13 -0.89 -9.36 16.50
N ALA A 14 -0.27 -9.06 15.35
CA ALA A 14 -0.41 -7.79 14.66
C ALA A 14 -1.85 -7.51 14.16
N ALA A 15 -2.51 -8.50 13.56
CA ALA A 15 -3.90 -8.36 13.11
C ALA A 15 -4.85 -8.18 14.31
N GLU A 16 -4.64 -8.93 15.40
CA GLU A 16 -5.44 -8.78 16.61
C GLU A 16 -5.23 -7.42 17.27
N PHE A 17 -3.98 -6.94 17.35
CA PHE A 17 -3.68 -5.59 17.82
C PHE A 17 -4.38 -4.53 16.97
N PHE A 18 -4.34 -4.64 15.64
CA PHE A 18 -5.00 -3.66 14.77
C PHE A 18 -6.53 -3.68 14.94
N GLU A 19 -7.17 -4.86 14.88
CA GLU A 19 -8.63 -4.96 14.96
C GLU A 19 -9.18 -4.66 16.36
N ARG A 20 -8.56 -5.19 17.41
CA ARG A 20 -9.07 -5.09 18.77
C ARG A 20 -8.59 -3.86 19.49
N TYR A 21 -7.32 -3.50 19.32
CA TYR A 21 -6.73 -2.38 20.04
C TYR A 21 -6.69 -1.08 19.24
N VAL A 22 -6.42 -1.09 17.92
CA VAL A 22 -6.39 0.16 17.13
C VAL A 22 -7.81 0.56 16.70
N LEU A 23 -8.51 -0.32 16.00
CA LEU A 23 -9.83 -0.03 15.44
C LEU A 23 -10.98 -0.23 16.43
N GLU A 24 -10.84 -1.14 17.40
CA GLU A 24 -11.94 -1.58 18.29
C GLU A 24 -13.16 -2.12 17.53
N ILE A 25 -12.97 -2.72 16.36
CA ILE A 25 -14.07 -3.13 15.47
C ILE A 25 -14.99 -4.18 16.11
N HIS A 26 -14.45 -4.99 17.03
CA HIS A 26 -15.20 -5.97 17.82
C HIS A 26 -16.29 -5.37 18.71
N ARG A 27 -16.32 -4.05 18.90
CA ARG A 27 -17.34 -3.34 19.68
C ARG A 27 -18.55 -2.93 18.84
N SER A 28 -18.51 -3.14 17.52
CA SER A 28 -19.57 -2.82 16.58
C SER A 28 -20.13 -4.10 15.97
N ASN A 29 -21.46 -4.22 15.90
CA ASN A 29 -22.13 -5.32 15.22
C ASN A 29 -22.47 -5.01 13.74
N GLY A 30 -21.99 -3.87 13.21
CA GLY A 30 -22.20 -3.46 11.83
C GLY A 30 -22.31 -1.94 11.67
N LEU A 31 -22.50 -1.48 10.42
CA LEU A 31 -22.54 -0.05 10.08
C LEU A 31 -23.63 0.73 10.82
N SER A 32 -24.72 0.08 11.22
CA SER A 32 -25.81 0.71 11.98
C SER A 32 -25.44 1.00 13.44
N GLU A 33 -24.39 0.36 13.96
CA GLU A 33 -23.93 0.46 15.35
C GLU A 33 -22.45 0.82 15.37
N LEU A 34 -22.11 2.06 15.01
CA LEU A 34 -20.72 2.53 14.90
C LEU A 34 -19.97 2.57 16.25
N GLY A 35 -20.69 2.49 17.37
CA GLY A 35 -20.10 2.55 18.71
C GLY A 35 -19.56 3.95 19.07
N PRO A 36 -18.80 4.07 20.16
CA PRO A 36 -18.25 5.34 20.62
C PRO A 36 -17.08 5.80 19.74
N ILE A 37 -16.94 7.13 19.59
CA ILE A 37 -15.81 7.72 18.87
C ILE A 37 -14.52 7.49 19.66
N LYS A 38 -13.53 6.89 19.02
CA LYS A 38 -12.22 6.65 19.61
C LYS A 38 -11.35 7.91 19.61
N GLY A 39 -11.10 8.45 20.80
CA GLY A 39 -10.35 9.71 20.97
C GLY A 39 -8.94 9.70 20.37
N SER A 40 -8.20 8.59 20.44
CA SER A 40 -6.87 8.51 19.84
C SER A 40 -6.90 8.63 18.31
N ILE A 41 -7.88 8.02 17.64
CA ILE A 41 -8.07 8.17 16.19
C ILE A 41 -8.44 9.61 15.85
N VAL A 42 -9.29 10.26 16.65
CA VAL A 42 -9.65 11.67 16.45
C VAL A 42 -8.43 12.57 16.55
N VAL A 43 -7.56 12.36 17.54
CA VAL A 43 -6.31 13.14 17.68
C VAL A 43 -5.41 12.92 16.47
N CYS A 44 -5.23 11.68 16.00
CA CYS A 44 -4.48 11.39 14.78
C CYS A 44 -5.09 12.07 13.54
N LEU A 45 -6.42 12.08 13.43
CA LEU A 45 -7.14 12.72 12.33
C LEU A 45 -6.97 14.24 12.35
N VAL A 46 -7.12 14.88 13.51
CA VAL A 46 -6.91 16.32 13.66
C VAL A 46 -5.46 16.68 13.35
N ALA A 47 -4.50 15.87 13.80
CA ALA A 47 -3.08 16.07 13.50
C ALA A 47 -2.80 16.02 11.99
N ILE A 48 -3.27 14.98 11.27
CA ILE A 48 -3.03 14.88 9.82
C ILE A 48 -3.75 15.99 9.04
N MET A 49 -4.97 16.36 9.42
CA MET A 49 -5.69 17.47 8.79
C MET A 49 -4.97 18.81 9.01
N THR A 50 -4.39 19.02 10.18
CA THR A 50 -3.58 20.21 10.48
C THR A 50 -2.32 20.26 9.61
N ILE A 51 -1.62 19.13 9.45
CA ILE A 51 -0.44 19.03 8.58
C ILE A 51 -0.80 19.29 7.12
N VAL A 52 -1.88 18.68 6.62
CA VAL A 52 -2.38 18.89 5.24
C VAL A 52 -2.74 20.36 5.03
N TYR A 53 -3.44 20.97 5.98
CA TYR A 53 -3.83 22.37 5.92
C TYR A 53 -2.61 23.30 5.80
N PHE A 54 -1.59 23.16 6.65
CA PHE A 54 -0.37 23.97 6.54
C PHE A 54 0.44 23.67 5.26
N SER A 55 0.41 22.43 4.78
CA SER A 55 1.04 22.05 3.51
C SER A 55 0.38 22.75 2.32
N LEU A 56 -0.92 23.02 2.40
CA LEU A 56 -1.69 23.68 1.33
C LEU A 56 -1.87 25.20 1.53
N TRP A 57 -1.63 25.74 2.73
CA TRP A 57 -1.98 27.12 3.10
C TRP A 57 -1.49 28.17 2.08
N LYS A 58 -0.26 28.05 1.57
CA LYS A 58 0.30 29.00 0.57
C LYS A 58 0.24 28.48 -0.88
N GLY A 59 -0.68 27.56 -1.15
CA GLY A 59 -0.86 26.92 -2.46
C GLY A 59 0.38 26.13 -2.89
N ILE A 60 0.67 26.15 -4.21
CA ILE A 60 1.75 25.36 -4.84
C ILE A 60 3.15 25.66 -4.27
N LYS A 61 3.36 26.85 -3.68
CA LYS A 61 4.65 27.23 -3.08
C LYS A 61 4.92 26.51 -1.75
N SER A 62 3.89 26.23 -0.96
CA SER A 62 4.01 25.46 0.28
C SER A 62 3.98 23.96 -0.02
N SER A 63 3.02 23.53 -0.85
CA SER A 63 2.85 22.12 -1.17
C SER A 63 4.05 21.57 -1.94
N GLY A 64 4.64 22.36 -2.85
CA GLY A 64 5.87 21.99 -3.54
C GLY A 64 7.02 21.69 -2.58
N LYS A 65 7.16 22.43 -1.46
CA LYS A 65 8.18 22.16 -0.43
C LYS A 65 7.85 20.91 0.39
N ALA A 66 6.57 20.70 0.74
CA ALA A 66 6.14 19.50 1.43
C ALA A 66 6.40 18.24 0.59
N VAL A 67 6.15 18.32 -0.73
CA VAL A 67 6.37 17.24 -1.70
C VAL A 67 7.83 16.81 -1.77
N TRP A 68 8.79 17.72 -1.58
CA TRP A 68 10.22 17.32 -1.51
C TRP A 68 10.50 16.31 -0.40
N VAL A 69 9.74 16.31 0.69
CA VAL A 69 9.86 15.29 1.74
C VAL A 69 8.92 14.12 1.45
N THR A 70 7.64 14.39 1.21
CA THR A 70 6.62 13.33 1.13
C THR A 70 6.75 12.45 -0.12
N ALA A 71 7.30 12.97 -1.22
CA ALA A 71 7.55 12.18 -2.42
C ALA A 71 8.92 11.49 -2.41
N THR A 72 9.95 12.03 -1.74
CA THR A 72 11.31 11.45 -1.78
C THR A 72 11.56 10.44 -0.67
N LEU A 73 11.05 10.70 0.55
CA LEU A 73 11.25 9.82 1.71
C LEU A 73 10.77 8.37 1.45
N PRO A 74 9.63 8.13 0.78
CA PRO A 74 9.21 6.77 0.44
C PRO A 74 10.25 6.00 -0.38
N TYR A 75 11.00 6.65 -1.27
CA TYR A 75 12.05 5.98 -2.04
C TYR A 75 13.25 5.58 -1.18
N VAL A 76 13.62 6.42 -0.21
CA VAL A 76 14.68 6.08 0.76
C VAL A 76 14.25 4.87 1.61
N VAL A 77 13.01 4.89 2.12
CA VAL A 77 12.45 3.78 2.90
C VAL A 77 12.36 2.51 2.04
N LEU A 78 11.81 2.60 0.82
CA LEU A 78 11.73 1.46 -0.11
C LEU A 78 13.11 0.87 -0.38
N PHE A 79 14.14 1.69 -0.56
CA PHE A 79 15.50 1.20 -0.77
C PHE A 79 16.03 0.44 0.45
N ILE A 80 15.89 0.99 1.66
CA ILE A 80 16.30 0.33 2.91
C ILE A 80 15.55 -1.00 3.09
N LEU A 81 14.23 -1.00 2.88
CA LEU A 81 13.40 -2.19 3.00
C LEU A 81 13.71 -3.22 1.92
N LEU A 82 14.07 -2.80 0.71
CA LEU A 82 14.49 -3.72 -0.35
C LEU A 82 15.80 -4.42 0.02
N VAL A 83 16.80 -3.66 0.46
CA VAL A 83 18.08 -4.24 0.92
C VAL A 83 17.83 -5.20 2.07
N ARG A 84 17.07 -4.77 3.09
CA ARG A 84 16.76 -5.62 4.25
C ARG A 84 15.99 -6.87 3.84
N GLY A 85 14.92 -6.71 3.07
CA GLY A 85 14.06 -7.78 2.59
C GLY A 85 14.84 -8.83 1.79
N CYS A 86 15.69 -8.42 0.86
CA CYS A 86 16.53 -9.33 0.08
C CYS A 86 17.61 -10.05 0.91
N THR A 87 18.00 -9.51 2.07
CA THR A 87 18.96 -10.18 2.98
C THR A 87 18.33 -11.20 3.92
N LEU A 88 17.00 -11.31 3.96
CA LEU A 88 16.30 -12.26 4.83
C LEU A 88 16.32 -13.69 4.25
N PRO A 89 16.39 -14.72 5.12
CA PRO A 89 16.31 -16.11 4.67
C PRO A 89 14.92 -16.39 4.07
N GLY A 90 14.87 -17.10 2.94
CA GLY A 90 13.61 -17.38 2.24
C GLY A 90 13.10 -16.27 1.32
N ALA A 91 13.75 -15.09 1.28
CA ALA A 91 13.34 -13.99 0.40
C ALA A 91 13.30 -14.39 -1.09
N GLY A 92 14.21 -15.27 -1.52
CA GLY A 92 14.27 -15.78 -2.89
C GLY A 92 13.01 -16.55 -3.31
N GLU A 93 12.38 -17.31 -2.41
CA GLU A 93 11.13 -18.03 -2.69
C GLU A 93 9.98 -17.06 -2.95
N GLY A 94 9.94 -15.97 -2.19
CA GLY A 94 8.98 -14.90 -2.38
C GLY A 94 9.16 -14.15 -3.69
N ILE A 95 10.39 -13.78 -4.03
CA ILE A 95 10.70 -13.12 -5.31
C ILE A 95 10.39 -14.06 -6.49
N PHE A 96 10.70 -15.35 -6.36
CA PHE A 96 10.34 -16.34 -7.36
C PHE A 96 8.82 -16.43 -7.54
N PHE A 97 8.06 -16.49 -6.45
CA PHE A 97 6.60 -16.48 -6.51
C PHE A 97 6.05 -15.22 -7.20
N TYR A 98 6.62 -14.04 -6.92
CA TYR A 98 6.23 -12.78 -7.54
C TYR A 98 6.40 -12.77 -9.06
N LEU A 99 7.53 -13.29 -9.55
CA LEU A 99 7.91 -13.20 -10.96
C LEU A 99 7.46 -14.42 -11.78
N LYS A 100 7.01 -15.51 -11.14
CA LYS A 100 6.63 -16.75 -11.80
C LYS A 100 5.43 -16.52 -12.73
N PRO A 101 5.61 -16.57 -14.06
CA PRO A 101 4.53 -16.26 -14.98
C PRO A 101 3.51 -17.40 -15.04
N GLN A 102 2.22 -17.06 -15.01
CA GLN A 102 1.12 -17.98 -15.24
C GLN A 102 0.41 -17.64 -16.55
N TRP A 103 0.98 -18.05 -17.68
CA TRP A 103 0.52 -17.65 -19.03
C TRP A 103 -0.96 -17.94 -19.31
N HIS A 104 -1.50 -19.03 -18.76
CA HIS A 104 -2.92 -19.39 -18.92
C HIS A 104 -3.87 -18.33 -18.33
N ARG A 105 -3.46 -17.59 -17.29
CA ARG A 105 -4.25 -16.52 -16.67
C ARG A 105 -4.52 -15.36 -17.62
N LEU A 106 -3.65 -15.12 -18.60
CA LEU A 106 -3.84 -14.03 -19.58
C LEU A 106 -5.06 -14.24 -20.48
N LEU A 107 -5.59 -15.47 -20.56
CA LEU A 107 -6.83 -15.78 -21.27
C LEU A 107 -8.08 -15.37 -20.47
N GLU A 108 -7.95 -15.14 -19.16
CA GLU A 108 -9.06 -14.73 -18.31
C GLU A 108 -9.32 -13.23 -18.45
N TYR A 109 -10.52 -12.85 -18.92
CA TYR A 109 -10.88 -11.43 -19.11
C TYR A 109 -10.74 -10.60 -17.83
N LYS A 110 -10.97 -11.21 -16.66
CA LYS A 110 -10.90 -10.53 -15.36
C LYS A 110 -9.50 -9.97 -15.09
N VAL A 111 -8.44 -10.66 -15.48
CA VAL A 111 -7.05 -10.20 -15.31
C VAL A 111 -6.82 -8.87 -16.04
N TRP A 112 -7.43 -8.69 -17.21
CA TRP A 112 -7.33 -7.44 -17.97
C TRP A 112 -8.18 -6.31 -17.37
N VAL A 113 -9.37 -6.64 -16.85
CA VAL A 113 -10.21 -5.67 -16.13
C VAL A 113 -9.48 -5.18 -14.88
N ASP A 114 -8.93 -6.09 -14.08
CA ASP A 114 -8.19 -5.77 -12.86
C ASP A 114 -6.95 -4.92 -13.18
N ALA A 115 -6.19 -5.26 -14.22
CA ALA A 115 -5.04 -4.47 -14.66
C ALA A 115 -5.43 -3.05 -15.11
N ALA A 116 -6.53 -2.90 -15.86
CA ALA A 116 -7.04 -1.61 -16.31
C ALA A 116 -7.51 -0.75 -15.13
N VAL A 117 -8.26 -1.35 -14.20
CA VAL A 117 -8.71 -0.68 -12.97
C VAL A 117 -7.50 -0.27 -12.12
N GLN A 118 -6.51 -1.15 -11.95
CA GLN A 118 -5.30 -0.88 -11.18
C GLN A 118 -4.52 0.30 -11.75
N ILE A 119 -4.27 0.35 -13.06
CA ILE A 119 -3.50 1.46 -13.65
C ILE A 119 -4.27 2.78 -13.61
N CYS A 120 -5.59 2.76 -13.81
CA CYS A 120 -6.45 3.93 -13.69
C CYS A 120 -6.43 4.49 -12.26
N PHE A 121 -6.60 3.66 -11.24
CA PHE A 121 -6.52 4.15 -9.85
C PHE A 121 -5.10 4.54 -9.44
N SER A 122 -4.08 3.88 -9.99
CA SER A 122 -2.68 4.17 -9.68
C SER A 122 -2.21 5.52 -10.23
N LEU A 123 -2.55 5.85 -11.48
CA LEU A 123 -2.18 7.14 -12.11
C LEU A 123 -3.19 8.26 -11.80
N GLY A 124 -4.45 7.90 -11.52
CA GLY A 124 -5.53 8.84 -11.22
C GLY A 124 -5.94 9.81 -12.33
N PRO A 125 -5.96 9.43 -13.63
CA PRO A 125 -6.53 10.30 -14.66
C PRO A 125 -8.02 10.53 -14.39
N GLY A 126 -8.49 11.77 -14.62
CA GLY A 126 -9.90 12.13 -14.45
C GLY A 126 -10.30 12.62 -13.05
N PHE A 127 -9.43 12.51 -12.03
CA PHE A 127 -9.72 13.03 -10.68
C PHE A 127 -9.53 14.55 -10.54
N GLY A 128 -9.18 15.26 -11.62
CA GLY A 128 -8.96 16.71 -11.62
C GLY A 128 -7.63 17.15 -10.98
N SER A 129 -6.98 16.33 -10.16
CA SER A 129 -5.70 16.67 -9.50
C SER A 129 -4.58 16.94 -10.50
N LEU A 130 -4.44 16.09 -11.53
CA LEU A 130 -3.43 16.29 -12.58
C LEU A 130 -3.70 17.55 -13.42
N ILE A 131 -4.98 17.84 -13.70
CA ILE A 131 -5.38 19.06 -14.43
C ILE A 131 -5.06 20.30 -13.59
N ALA A 132 -5.38 20.26 -12.29
CA ALA A 132 -5.08 21.34 -11.36
C ALA A 132 -3.57 21.60 -11.27
N LEU A 133 -2.75 20.56 -11.15
CA LEU A 133 -1.28 20.69 -11.13
C LEU A 133 -0.73 21.20 -12.46
N ALA A 134 -1.18 20.66 -13.59
CA ALA A 134 -0.76 21.08 -14.92
C ALA A 134 -1.13 22.55 -15.21
N SER A 135 -2.18 23.09 -14.60
CA SER A 135 -2.56 24.50 -14.77
C SER A 135 -1.53 25.50 -14.21
N TYR A 136 -0.63 25.04 -13.33
CA TYR A 136 0.49 25.84 -12.82
C TYR A 136 1.77 25.73 -13.65
N ASN A 137 1.82 24.88 -14.68
CA ASN A 137 3.00 24.73 -15.53
C ASN A 137 3.19 25.94 -16.47
N PRO A 138 4.44 26.27 -16.84
CA PRO A 138 4.71 27.20 -17.94
C PRO A 138 4.05 26.74 -19.24
N ARG A 139 3.63 27.69 -20.09
CA ARG A 139 2.90 27.39 -21.34
C ARG A 139 3.74 26.62 -22.37
N ASP A 140 5.05 26.78 -22.32
CA ASP A 140 6.04 26.13 -23.17
C ASP A 140 6.61 24.84 -22.57
N ASN A 141 6.09 24.41 -21.40
CA ASN A 141 6.54 23.19 -20.75
C ASN A 141 6.15 21.94 -21.57
N ASN A 142 7.10 21.02 -21.73
CA ASN A 142 6.85 19.75 -22.42
C ASN A 142 6.09 18.76 -21.53
N CYS A 143 4.77 18.93 -21.46
CA CYS A 143 3.89 18.08 -20.65
C CYS A 143 3.89 16.60 -21.10
N TYR A 144 4.19 16.31 -22.36
CA TYR A 144 4.29 14.94 -22.86
C TYR A 144 5.43 14.18 -22.19
N ARG A 145 6.60 14.81 -22.08
CA ARG A 145 7.76 14.24 -21.38
C ARG A 145 7.46 14.01 -19.90
N ASP A 146 6.83 14.98 -19.24
CA ASP A 146 6.49 14.87 -17.82
C ASP A 146 5.47 13.76 -17.56
N ALA A 147 4.47 13.64 -18.43
CA ALA A 147 3.49 12.55 -18.35
C ALA A 147 4.16 11.19 -18.52
N MET A 148 5.00 11.01 -19.54
CA MET A 148 5.76 9.76 -19.73
C MET A 148 6.64 9.44 -18.53
N ALA A 149 7.41 10.41 -18.04
CA ALA A 149 8.30 10.22 -16.90
C ALA A 149 7.51 9.84 -15.63
N THR A 150 6.42 10.54 -15.35
CA THR A 150 5.56 10.27 -14.18
C THR A 150 4.95 8.87 -14.27
N SER A 151 4.48 8.45 -15.44
CA SER A 151 3.93 7.11 -15.64
C SER A 151 4.99 6.01 -15.46
N ILE A 152 6.19 6.20 -16.04
CA ILE A 152 7.29 5.24 -15.89
C ILE A 152 7.71 5.13 -14.42
N ILE A 153 7.88 6.25 -13.72
CA ILE A 153 8.25 6.27 -12.31
C ILE A 153 7.17 5.57 -11.48
N ASN A 154 5.88 5.85 -11.70
CA ASN A 154 4.78 5.19 -10.98
C ASN A 154 4.82 3.65 -11.15
N CYS A 155 4.96 3.17 -12.38
CA CYS A 155 5.04 1.74 -12.67
C CYS A 155 6.29 1.10 -12.06
N PHE A 156 7.44 1.77 -12.18
CA PHE A 156 8.69 1.30 -11.62
C PHE A 156 8.65 1.23 -10.09
N THR A 157 8.10 2.24 -9.43
CA THR A 157 7.90 2.25 -7.97
C THR A 157 7.02 1.09 -7.53
N SER A 158 5.93 0.83 -8.25
CA SER A 158 5.04 -0.31 -7.96
C SER A 158 5.75 -1.66 -8.13
N PHE A 159 6.58 -1.77 -9.17
CA PHE A 159 7.40 -2.96 -9.41
C PHE A 159 8.42 -3.20 -8.28
N ILE A 160 9.16 -2.16 -7.87
CA ILE A 160 10.13 -2.23 -6.76
C ILE A 160 9.43 -2.54 -5.42
N ALA A 161 8.28 -1.92 -5.15
CA ALA A 161 7.47 -2.22 -3.96
C ALA A 161 7.02 -3.69 -3.94
N GLY A 162 6.74 -4.28 -5.11
CA GLY A 162 6.51 -5.71 -5.27
C GLY A 162 7.67 -6.56 -4.74
N PHE A 163 8.91 -6.25 -5.11
CA PHE A 163 10.08 -6.96 -4.54
C PHE A 163 10.17 -6.84 -3.03
N VAL A 164 9.97 -5.64 -2.47
CA VAL A 164 9.98 -5.42 -1.02
C VAL A 164 8.95 -6.33 -0.34
N VAL A 165 7.70 -6.26 -0.80
CA VAL A 165 6.58 -7.05 -0.26
C VAL A 165 6.85 -8.55 -0.35
N PHE A 166 7.21 -9.03 -1.54
CA PHE A 166 7.36 -10.47 -1.76
C PHE A 166 8.62 -11.04 -1.11
N SER A 167 9.70 -10.27 -0.95
CA SER A 167 10.87 -10.70 -0.19
C SER A 167 10.53 -10.99 1.29
N VAL A 168 9.68 -10.15 1.90
CA VAL A 168 9.23 -10.34 3.28
C VAL A 168 8.22 -11.48 3.39
N LEU A 169 7.32 -11.63 2.41
CA LEU A 169 6.43 -12.79 2.33
C LEU A 169 7.19 -14.11 2.24
N GLY A 170 8.28 -14.16 1.46
CA GLY A 170 9.16 -15.32 1.39
C GLY A 170 9.79 -15.64 2.74
N TYR A 171 10.29 -14.63 3.46
CA TYR A 171 10.78 -14.79 4.83
C TYR A 171 9.69 -15.31 5.80
N MET A 172 8.49 -14.74 5.76
CA MET A 172 7.38 -15.20 6.59
C MET A 172 7.00 -16.64 6.28
N SER A 173 6.95 -17.02 5.01
CA SER A 173 6.70 -18.39 4.57
C SER A 173 7.77 -19.35 5.11
N HIS A 174 9.04 -18.95 5.04
CA HIS A 174 10.17 -19.74 5.55
C HIS A 174 10.11 -19.95 7.07
N VAL A 175 9.83 -18.89 7.85
CA VAL A 175 9.78 -18.97 9.32
C VAL A 175 8.53 -19.68 9.81
N THR A 176 7.37 -19.42 9.21
CA THR A 176 6.09 -20.00 9.65
C THR A 176 5.81 -21.38 9.05
N LYS A 177 6.60 -21.80 8.05
CA LYS A 177 6.44 -23.05 7.28
C LYS A 177 5.05 -23.17 6.63
N ARG A 178 4.45 -22.04 6.27
CA ARG A 178 3.17 -21.95 5.53
C ARG A 178 3.42 -21.44 4.13
N SER A 179 2.53 -21.78 3.19
CA SER A 179 2.68 -21.33 1.81
C SER A 179 2.47 -19.82 1.67
N ILE A 180 3.09 -19.20 0.67
CA ILE A 180 2.95 -17.75 0.41
C ILE A 180 1.48 -17.39 0.11
N GLU A 181 0.75 -18.28 -0.56
CA GLU A 181 -0.67 -18.12 -0.90
C GLU A 181 -1.57 -18.01 0.34
N GLU A 182 -1.24 -18.73 1.41
CA GLU A 182 -1.98 -18.67 2.68
C GLU A 182 -1.68 -17.40 3.50
N ILE A 183 -0.50 -16.80 3.30
CA ILE A 183 -0.04 -15.63 4.06
C ILE A 183 -0.36 -14.31 3.33
N ALA A 184 -0.43 -14.33 2.00
CA ALA A 184 -0.69 -13.16 1.18
C ALA A 184 -2.16 -12.72 1.25
N VAL A 185 -2.51 -11.95 2.28
CA VAL A 185 -3.81 -11.28 2.39
C VAL A 185 -3.73 -9.90 1.73
N PRO A 186 -4.70 -9.50 0.89
CA PRO A 186 -4.70 -8.16 0.29
C PRO A 186 -5.13 -7.04 1.27
N GLY A 187 -4.62 -5.81 1.06
CA GLY A 187 -5.14 -4.57 1.69
C GLY A 187 -4.35 -4.03 2.88
N GLU A 188 -4.96 -3.14 3.67
CA GLU A 188 -4.33 -2.45 4.82
C GLU A 188 -3.86 -3.40 5.93
N TYR A 189 -4.54 -4.55 6.06
CA TYR A 189 -4.19 -5.65 6.95
C TYR A 189 -2.87 -6.34 6.59
N PHE A 190 -2.32 -6.04 5.41
CA PHE A 190 -1.03 -6.56 4.94
C PHE A 190 0.13 -5.62 5.28
N VAL A 191 -0.07 -4.31 5.20
CA VAL A 191 0.99 -3.31 5.36
C VAL A 191 1.52 -3.31 6.79
N LEU A 192 0.64 -3.24 7.79
CA LEU A 192 1.04 -3.17 9.20
C LEU A 192 1.85 -4.40 9.67
N PRO A 193 1.43 -5.66 9.42
CA PRO A 193 2.22 -6.82 9.80
C PRO A 193 3.55 -6.90 9.05
N THR A 194 3.56 -6.65 7.74
CA THR A 194 4.78 -6.71 6.91
C THR A 194 5.83 -5.72 7.39
N PHE A 195 5.42 -4.51 7.77
CA PHE A 195 6.32 -3.52 8.36
C PHE A 195 6.85 -3.96 9.73
N ILE A 196 6.02 -4.51 10.62
CA ILE A 196 6.47 -4.93 11.95
C ILE A 196 7.51 -6.06 11.88
N TYR A 197 7.31 -7.04 10.99
CA TYR A 197 8.27 -8.16 10.83
C TYR A 197 9.59 -7.79 10.15
N LEU A 198 9.67 -6.61 9.51
CA LEU A 198 10.91 -6.10 8.90
C LEU A 198 11.87 -5.47 9.92
N PHE A 199 11.33 -5.01 11.06
CA PHE A 199 12.09 -4.31 12.12
C PHE A 199 12.36 -5.18 13.36
N LEU A 200 11.82 -6.41 13.40
CA LEU A 200 12.11 -7.44 14.40
C LEU A 200 13.06 -8.49 13.83
#